data_AF-A0A0H3HYP6-F1
#
_entry.id   AF-A0A0H3HYP6-F1
#
_cell.length_a   1.000
_cell.length_b   1.000
_cell.length_c   1.000
_cell.angle_alpha   90.00
_cell.angle_beta   90.00
_cell.angle_gamma   90.00
#
_symmetry.space_group_name_H-M   'P 1'
#
loop_
_entity.id
_entity.type
_entity.pdbx_description
1 polymer ?
#
loop_
_entity_poly.entity_id
_entity_poly.type
_entity_poly.pdbx_seq_one_letter_code
_entity_poly.pdbx_strand_id
1 'polypeptide(L)'
;MNDLMKKFTEIENSFNEETRDFIDSVRSNGITWPKYELQELTLNQYYYRIRSLLVEYKPDLIYLLCSNDTESRRISLKLIKDGFFDFSSSDLIFEKLIYISMIGNDEEKKLARNIIISRGGISTKNELIKNIIYDFYANKLDYYLYKDIGEFLYVTENESLLDTHIKLGMKSQDEDIIELANDLRVKLQQPK
;
A
#
# COMPACT_ATOMS: atom_id res chain seq x y z
N MET A 1 15.55 -16.26 -9.21
CA MET A 1 14.31 -15.60 -8.76
C MET A 1 13.41 -16.58 -8.02
N ASN A 2 13.09 -17.75 -8.60
CA ASN A 2 12.27 -18.78 -7.95
C ASN A 2 12.80 -19.24 -6.57
N ASP A 3 14.12 -19.40 -6.38
CA ASP A 3 14.66 -19.82 -5.08
C ASP A 3 14.52 -18.73 -3.99
N LEU A 4 14.70 -17.46 -4.36
CA LEU A 4 14.44 -16.32 -3.47
C LEU A 4 12.98 -16.29 -3.05
N MET A 5 12.06 -16.42 -4.01
CA MET A 5 10.61 -16.43 -3.77
C MET A 5 10.21 -17.57 -2.84
N LYS A 6 10.69 -18.78 -3.11
CA LYS A 6 10.42 -19.96 -2.30
C LYS A 6 10.90 -19.75 -0.86
N LYS A 7 12.15 -19.34 -0.66
CA LYS A 7 12.71 -19.08 0.67
C LYS A 7 12.00 -17.93 1.40
N PHE A 8 11.64 -16.86 0.68
CA PHE A 8 10.89 -15.75 1.26
C PHE A 8 9.51 -16.23 1.75
N THR A 9 8.80 -16.99 0.94
CA THR A 9 7.49 -17.57 1.29
C THR A 9 7.60 -18.52 2.50
N GLU A 10 8.66 -19.33 2.60
CA GLU A 10 8.90 -20.16 3.78
C GLU A 10 9.11 -19.31 5.05
N ILE A 11 9.85 -18.20 4.96
CA ILE A 11 10.06 -17.29 6.09
C ILE A 11 8.74 -16.61 6.48
N GLU A 12 7.98 -16.12 5.50
CA GLU A 12 6.66 -15.51 5.69
C GLU A 12 5.66 -16.45 6.35
N ASN A 13 5.59 -17.71 5.90
CA ASN A 13 4.71 -18.72 6.47
C ASN A 13 5.13 -19.11 7.91
N SER A 14 6.41 -18.96 8.24
CA SER A 14 6.91 -19.19 9.60
C SER A 14 6.66 -18.02 10.55
N PHE A 15 6.23 -16.87 10.03
CA PHE A 15 5.91 -15.70 10.82
C PHE A 15 4.43 -15.74 11.24
N ASN A 16 4.19 -16.05 12.51
CA ASN A 16 2.86 -16.29 13.06
C ASN A 16 1.92 -15.09 12.83
N GLU A 17 0.69 -15.34 12.35
CA GLU A 17 -0.37 -14.34 12.22
C GLU A 17 -0.67 -13.66 13.56
N GLU A 18 -0.60 -14.39 14.67
CA GLU A 18 -0.78 -13.79 16.02
C GLU A 18 0.27 -12.71 16.33
N THR A 19 1.50 -12.86 15.81
CA THR A 19 2.56 -11.85 15.96
C THR A 19 2.28 -10.63 15.09
N ARG A 20 1.67 -10.80 13.92
CA ARG A 20 1.24 -9.69 13.05
C ARG A 20 0.10 -8.91 13.68
N ASP A 21 -0.93 -9.62 14.14
CA ASP A 21 -2.08 -9.04 14.82
C ASP A 21 -1.64 -8.33 16.11
N PHE A 22 -0.67 -8.89 16.82
CA PHE A 22 -0.03 -8.23 17.95
C PHE A 22 0.61 -6.89 17.54
N ILE A 23 1.46 -6.84 16.51
CA ILE A 23 2.08 -5.59 16.04
C ILE A 23 1.03 -4.52 15.73
N ASP A 24 -0.02 -4.88 14.99
CA ASP A 24 -1.08 -3.95 14.61
C ASP A 24 -1.86 -3.45 15.83
N SER A 25 -2.06 -4.31 16.84
CA SER A 25 -2.67 -3.93 18.13
C SER A 25 -1.80 -3.00 18.98
N VAL A 26 -0.47 -3.17 18.97
CA VAL A 26 0.48 -2.34 19.75
C VAL A 26 0.42 -0.90 19.30
N ARG A 27 0.39 -0.68 17.98
CA ARG A 27 0.40 0.64 17.36
C ARG A 27 -0.79 1.52 17.76
N SER A 28 -1.88 0.89 18.20
CA SER A 28 -3.12 1.59 18.54
C SER A 28 -3.28 1.88 20.03
N ASN A 29 -2.76 1.02 20.92
CA ASN A 29 -3.16 1.03 22.34
C ASN A 29 -2.01 1.09 23.36
N GLY A 30 -0.73 0.98 22.92
CA GLY A 30 0.41 0.81 23.83
C GLY A 30 0.35 -0.53 24.59
N ILE A 31 1.48 -1.03 25.10
CA ILE A 31 1.58 -2.41 25.63
C ILE A 31 2.40 -2.52 26.92
N THR A 32 2.05 -3.52 27.74
CA THR A 32 2.81 -3.97 28.90
C THR A 32 3.96 -4.92 28.51
N TRP A 33 5.13 -4.71 29.11
CA TRP A 33 6.40 -5.37 28.78
C TRP A 33 6.36 -6.92 28.60
N PRO A 34 5.66 -7.71 29.44
CA PRO A 34 5.68 -9.18 29.32
C PRO A 34 5.01 -9.72 28.05
N LYS A 35 4.02 -9.01 27.49
CA LYS A 35 3.39 -9.42 26.22
C LYS A 35 4.31 -9.15 25.02
N TYR A 36 5.21 -8.18 25.14
CA TYR A 36 6.18 -7.85 24.10
C TYR A 36 7.29 -8.91 24.00
N GLU A 37 7.84 -9.38 25.11
CA GLU A 37 8.95 -10.37 25.12
C GLU A 37 8.61 -11.68 24.37
N LEU A 38 7.38 -12.18 24.51
CA LEU A 38 6.92 -13.39 23.79
C LEU A 38 6.92 -13.21 22.26
N GLN A 39 6.67 -11.99 21.80
CA GLN A 39 6.56 -11.66 20.38
C GLN A 39 7.90 -11.20 19.81
N GLU A 40 8.77 -10.64 20.65
CA GLU A 40 10.11 -10.17 20.30
C GLU A 40 10.98 -11.28 19.73
N LEU A 41 10.96 -12.49 20.29
CA LEU A 41 11.75 -13.60 19.77
C LEU A 41 11.34 -13.96 18.34
N THR A 42 10.03 -14.09 18.09
CA THR A 42 9.47 -14.39 16.77
C THR A 42 9.79 -13.29 15.77
N LEU A 43 9.66 -12.02 16.17
CA LEU A 43 10.04 -10.86 15.37
C LEU A 43 11.52 -10.89 15.01
N ASN A 44 12.40 -11.04 16.00
CA ASN A 44 13.84 -11.06 15.78
C ASN A 44 14.27 -12.20 14.86
N GLN A 45 13.68 -13.39 14.99
CA GLN A 45 13.93 -14.50 14.08
C GLN A 45 13.47 -14.19 12.65
N TYR A 46 12.30 -13.60 12.49
CA TYR A 46 11.81 -13.15 11.18
C TYR A 46 12.78 -12.14 10.55
N TYR A 47 13.11 -11.05 11.27
CA TYR A 47 14.03 -10.03 10.77
C TYR A 47 15.42 -10.59 10.44
N TYR A 48 15.94 -11.52 11.26
CA TYR A 48 17.21 -12.18 11.00
C TYR A 48 17.19 -13.02 9.72
N ARG A 49 16.13 -13.82 9.51
CA ARG A 49 15.98 -14.67 8.32
C ARG A 49 15.85 -13.84 7.05
N ILE A 50 15.03 -12.79 7.08
CA ILE A 50 14.89 -11.87 5.94
C ILE A 50 16.23 -11.18 5.64
N ARG A 51 16.93 -10.64 6.63
CA ARG A 51 18.26 -10.02 6.41
C ARG A 51 19.25 -11.01 5.80
N SER A 52 19.28 -12.25 6.30
CA SER A 52 20.14 -13.30 5.74
C SER A 52 19.82 -13.56 4.27
N LEU A 53 18.53 -13.62 3.93
CA LEU A 53 18.07 -13.80 2.56
C LEU A 53 18.49 -12.61 1.65
N LEU A 54 18.35 -11.38 2.14
CA LEU A 54 18.76 -10.18 1.39
C LEU A 54 20.27 -10.13 1.16
N VAL A 55 21.08 -10.59 2.12
CA VAL A 55 22.55 -10.68 1.96
C VAL A 55 22.94 -11.77 0.96
N GLU A 56 22.26 -12.92 1.00
CA GLU A 56 22.52 -14.06 0.11
C GLU A 56 22.21 -13.72 -1.35
N TYR A 57 21.01 -13.19 -1.61
CA TYR A 57 20.50 -12.99 -2.97
C TYR A 57 20.67 -11.57 -3.52
N LYS A 58 20.86 -10.57 -2.65
CA LYS A 58 20.98 -9.14 -3.00
C LYS A 58 19.94 -8.69 -4.03
N PRO A 59 18.63 -8.88 -3.76
CA PRO A 59 17.61 -8.54 -4.72
C PRO A 59 17.54 -7.02 -4.97
N ASP A 60 17.34 -6.64 -6.22
CA ASP A 60 16.97 -5.27 -6.57
C ASP A 60 15.46 -5.08 -6.31
N LEU A 61 15.13 -4.43 -5.19
CA LEU A 61 13.74 -4.23 -4.79
C LEU A 61 12.98 -3.30 -5.74
N ILE A 62 13.65 -2.34 -6.36
CA ILE A 62 13.00 -1.45 -7.34
C ILE A 62 12.64 -2.26 -8.58
N TYR A 63 13.56 -3.10 -9.05
CA TYR A 63 13.29 -4.00 -10.16
C TYR A 63 12.12 -4.95 -9.85
N LEU A 64 12.09 -5.54 -8.64
CA LEU A 64 10.98 -6.43 -8.23
C LEU A 64 9.64 -5.68 -8.15
N LEU A 65 9.61 -4.46 -7.60
CA LEU A 65 8.41 -3.62 -7.54
C LEU A 65 7.89 -3.23 -8.94
N CYS A 66 8.79 -3.07 -9.90
CA CYS A 66 8.47 -2.77 -11.29
C CYS A 66 8.17 -3.99 -12.17
N SER A 67 8.29 -5.20 -11.62
CA SER A 67 8.05 -6.44 -12.36
C SER A 67 6.59 -6.58 -12.81
N ASN A 68 6.38 -7.25 -13.96
CA ASN A 68 5.05 -7.67 -14.39
C ASN A 68 4.52 -8.86 -13.58
N ASP A 69 5.41 -9.58 -12.90
CA ASP A 69 5.05 -10.69 -12.03
C ASP A 69 4.55 -10.20 -10.66
N THR A 70 3.32 -10.60 -10.33
CA THR A 70 2.64 -10.27 -9.08
C THR A 70 3.40 -10.77 -7.86
N GLU A 71 4.00 -11.95 -7.92
CA GLU A 71 4.73 -12.51 -6.78
C GLU A 71 5.97 -11.68 -6.45
N SER A 72 6.73 -11.30 -7.48
CA SER A 72 7.88 -10.38 -7.38
C SER A 72 7.49 -9.05 -6.73
N ARG A 73 6.39 -8.42 -7.19
CA ARG A 73 5.92 -7.16 -6.63
C ARG A 73 5.51 -7.31 -5.18
N ARG A 74 4.78 -8.38 -4.82
CA ARG A 74 4.36 -8.67 -3.44
C ARG A 74 5.54 -8.82 -2.50
N ILE A 75 6.61 -9.49 -2.90
CA ILE A 75 7.84 -9.59 -2.09
C ILE A 75 8.40 -8.20 -1.81
N SER A 76 8.54 -7.36 -2.84
CA SER A 76 9.03 -6.00 -2.66
C SER A 76 8.12 -5.19 -1.73
N LEU A 77 6.79 -5.24 -1.93
CA LEU A 77 5.84 -4.50 -1.10
C LEU A 77 5.92 -4.93 0.38
N LYS A 78 6.01 -6.23 0.66
CA LYS A 78 6.15 -6.73 2.04
C LYS A 78 7.45 -6.27 2.70
N LEU A 79 8.57 -6.40 1.99
CA LEU A 79 9.87 -5.93 2.49
C LEU A 79 9.88 -4.42 2.77
N ILE A 80 9.20 -3.64 1.92
CA ILE A 80 9.01 -2.20 2.10
C ILE A 80 8.15 -1.91 3.33
N LYS A 81 7.00 -2.59 3.45
CA LYS A 81 6.07 -2.47 4.60
C LYS A 81 6.81 -2.72 5.91
N ASP A 82 7.63 -3.77 5.95
CA ASP A 82 8.35 -4.20 7.15
C ASP A 82 9.65 -3.41 7.40
N GLY A 83 9.96 -2.44 6.53
CA GLY A 83 11.04 -1.48 6.75
C GLY A 83 12.44 -1.97 6.45
N PHE A 84 12.58 -3.00 5.60
CA PHE A 84 13.87 -3.41 5.05
C PHE A 84 14.38 -2.49 3.94
N PHE A 85 13.55 -1.54 3.50
CA PHE A 85 13.90 -0.60 2.46
C PHE A 85 13.41 0.82 2.81
N ASP A 86 14.33 1.77 2.84
CA ASP A 86 14.01 3.18 2.94
C ASP A 86 13.95 3.79 1.54
N PHE A 87 12.76 4.25 1.18
CA PHE A 87 12.45 4.86 -0.11
C PHE A 87 11.89 6.28 0.05
N SER A 88 12.00 6.86 1.25
CA SER A 88 11.43 8.17 1.60
C SER A 88 11.81 9.28 0.62
N SER A 89 13.00 9.20 0.03
CA SER A 89 13.52 10.17 -0.95
C SER A 89 13.28 9.82 -2.42
N SER A 90 12.66 8.67 -2.74
CA SER A 90 12.49 8.22 -4.12
C SER A 90 11.09 8.52 -4.65
N ASP A 91 11.00 9.46 -5.59
CA ASP A 91 9.74 9.75 -6.29
C ASP A 91 9.30 8.61 -7.20
N LEU A 92 10.24 7.92 -7.84
CA LEU A 92 9.94 6.76 -8.69
C LEU A 92 9.22 5.65 -7.92
N ILE A 93 9.68 5.35 -6.70
CA ILE A 93 9.05 4.31 -5.87
C ILE A 93 7.67 4.77 -5.42
N PHE A 94 7.54 6.04 -5.04
CA PHE A 94 6.26 6.59 -4.60
C PHE A 94 5.23 6.60 -5.74
N GLU A 95 5.62 7.03 -6.93
CA GLU A 95 4.83 6.93 -8.15
C GLU A 95 4.37 5.49 -8.39
N LYS A 96 5.30 4.53 -8.33
CA LYS A 96 4.96 3.12 -8.53
C LYS A 96 3.99 2.58 -7.49
N LEU A 97 4.12 2.99 -6.22
CA LEU A 97 3.18 2.64 -5.16
C LEU A 97 1.79 3.22 -5.44
N ILE A 98 1.69 4.47 -5.93
CA ILE A 98 0.41 5.06 -6.32
C ILE A 98 -0.22 4.24 -7.45
N TYR A 99 0.53 3.92 -8.51
CA TYR A 99 0.01 3.06 -9.58
C TYR A 99 -0.49 1.71 -9.06
N ILE A 100 0.32 1.01 -8.25
CA ILE A 100 -0.08 -0.28 -7.66
C ILE A 100 -1.33 -0.14 -6.78
N SER A 101 -1.48 0.97 -6.07
CA SER A 101 -2.67 1.24 -5.24
C SER A 101 -3.97 1.40 -6.04
N MET A 102 -3.87 1.61 -7.36
CA MET A 102 -5.01 1.72 -8.28
C MET A 102 -5.24 0.46 -9.10
N ILE A 103 -4.18 -0.09 -9.69
CA ILE A 103 -4.29 -1.13 -10.73
C ILE A 103 -3.69 -2.49 -10.33
N GLY A 104 -3.13 -2.60 -9.12
CA GLY A 104 -2.68 -3.89 -8.57
C GLY A 104 -3.84 -4.84 -8.30
N ASN A 105 -3.55 -6.08 -7.91
CA ASN A 105 -4.59 -6.92 -7.31
C ASN A 105 -4.97 -6.41 -5.90
N ASP A 106 -6.03 -6.98 -5.31
CA ASP A 106 -6.57 -6.52 -4.03
C ASP A 106 -5.54 -6.47 -2.88
N GLU A 107 -4.65 -7.46 -2.80
CA GLU A 107 -3.60 -7.49 -1.79
C GLU A 107 -2.53 -6.43 -2.06
N GLU A 108 -2.10 -6.29 -3.31
CA GLU A 108 -1.12 -5.28 -3.72
C GLU A 108 -1.64 -3.87 -3.46
N LYS A 109 -2.90 -3.61 -3.79
CA LYS A 109 -3.59 -2.33 -3.53
C LYS A 109 -3.55 -2.00 -2.04
N LYS A 110 -3.97 -2.95 -1.20
CA LYS A 110 -3.99 -2.79 0.26
C LYS A 110 -2.58 -2.53 0.82
N LEU A 111 -1.59 -3.30 0.37
CA LEU A 111 -0.20 -3.13 0.79
C LEU A 111 0.34 -1.75 0.39
N ALA A 112 0.16 -1.35 -0.87
CA ALA A 112 0.64 -0.07 -1.37
C ALA A 112 0.02 1.12 -0.62
N ARG A 113 -1.30 1.11 -0.39
CA ARG A 113 -1.99 2.14 0.40
C ARG A 113 -1.42 2.22 1.81
N ASN A 114 -1.28 1.08 2.50
CA ASN A 114 -0.71 1.03 3.85
C ASN A 114 0.72 1.58 3.92
N ILE A 115 1.56 1.25 2.93
CA ILE A 115 2.93 1.77 2.84
C ILE A 115 2.92 3.29 2.67
N ILE A 116 2.08 3.82 1.78
CA ILE A 116 1.97 5.26 1.51
C ILE A 116 1.54 6.04 2.76
N ILE A 117 0.52 5.56 3.48
CA ILE A 117 -0.01 6.20 4.69
C ILE A 117 1.02 6.17 5.83
N SER A 118 1.57 4.98 6.12
CA SER A 118 2.43 4.76 7.29
C SER A 118 3.75 5.52 7.24
N ARG A 119 4.20 5.97 6.06
CA ARG A 119 5.46 6.69 5.87
C ARG A 119 5.30 8.20 5.72
N GLY A 120 4.08 8.74 5.87
CA GLY A 120 3.83 10.19 5.95
C GLY A 120 4.19 10.99 4.69
N GLY A 121 4.47 10.32 3.57
CA GLY A 121 4.98 10.96 2.34
C GLY A 121 3.90 11.66 1.49
N ILE A 122 2.63 11.59 1.88
CA ILE A 122 1.51 12.11 1.08
C ILE A 122 1.53 13.65 1.06
N SER A 123 1.72 14.29 2.21
CA SER A 123 1.54 15.75 2.35
C SER A 123 2.57 16.56 1.55
N THR A 124 3.76 16.01 1.29
CA THR A 124 4.82 16.65 0.50
C THR A 124 4.76 16.29 -0.99
N LYS A 125 3.88 15.38 -1.41
CA LYS A 125 3.82 14.83 -2.78
C LYS A 125 2.49 15.10 -3.49
N ASN A 126 1.74 16.11 -3.07
CA ASN A 126 0.43 16.46 -3.65
C ASN A 126 0.47 16.67 -5.17
N GLU A 127 1.51 17.33 -5.70
CA GLU A 127 1.60 17.57 -7.15
C GLU A 127 1.88 16.28 -7.93
N LEU A 128 2.71 15.38 -7.39
CA LEU A 128 2.96 14.06 -7.99
C LEU A 128 1.67 13.22 -8.02
N ILE A 129 0.95 13.18 -6.88
CA ILE A 129 -0.34 12.47 -6.79
C ILE A 129 -1.32 13.04 -7.82
N LYS A 130 -1.45 14.37 -7.86
CA LYS A 130 -2.32 15.06 -8.81
C LYS A 130 -2.02 14.67 -10.26
N ASN A 131 -0.75 14.72 -10.67
CA ASN A 131 -0.34 14.38 -12.03
C ASN A 131 -0.73 12.94 -12.40
N ILE A 132 -0.42 11.97 -11.53
CA ILE A 132 -0.75 10.56 -11.76
C ILE A 132 -2.27 10.35 -11.86
N ILE A 133 -3.05 11.00 -10.99
CA ILE A 133 -4.52 10.89 -11.02
C ILE A 133 -5.08 11.49 -12.32
N TYR A 134 -4.56 12.63 -12.79
CA TYR A 134 -4.96 13.19 -14.08
C TYR A 134 -4.59 12.27 -15.26
N ASP A 135 -3.44 11.59 -15.20
CA ASP A 135 -3.08 10.60 -16.21
C ASP A 135 -4.08 9.43 -16.24
N PHE A 136 -4.56 8.97 -15.07
CA PHE A 136 -5.64 7.99 -15.03
C PHE A 136 -6.95 8.51 -15.63
N TYR A 137 -7.33 9.76 -15.36
CA TYR A 137 -8.53 10.37 -15.93
C TYR A 137 -8.45 10.62 -17.44
N ALA A 138 -7.25 10.82 -17.98
CA ALA A 138 -7.03 10.93 -19.41
C ALA A 138 -7.31 9.59 -20.14
N ASN A 139 -7.25 8.47 -19.42
CA ASN A 139 -7.63 7.16 -19.91
C ASN A 139 -9.14 6.90 -19.68
N LYS A 140 -9.71 5.92 -20.38
CA LYS A 140 -11.11 5.53 -20.17
C LYS A 140 -11.26 4.98 -18.75
N LEU A 141 -12.04 5.68 -17.93
CA LEU A 141 -12.25 5.36 -16.54
C LEU A 141 -13.44 4.40 -16.40
N ASP A 142 -13.16 3.15 -16.04
CA ASP A 142 -14.19 2.16 -15.70
C ASP A 142 -14.59 2.24 -14.22
N TYR A 143 -15.63 1.49 -13.87
CA TYR A 143 -16.16 1.41 -12.51
C TYR A 143 -15.09 1.05 -11.47
N TYR A 144 -14.23 0.06 -11.76
CA TYR A 144 -13.23 -0.42 -10.80
C TYR A 144 -12.13 0.62 -10.59
N LEU A 145 -11.63 1.21 -11.66
CA LEU A 145 -10.63 2.27 -11.59
C LEU A 145 -11.20 3.52 -10.90
N TYR A 146 -12.46 3.88 -11.15
CA TYR A 146 -13.15 4.93 -10.39
C TYR A 146 -13.10 4.63 -8.89
N LYS A 147 -13.59 3.45 -8.51
CA LYS A 147 -13.65 3.01 -7.11
C LYS A 147 -12.27 3.04 -6.45
N ASP A 148 -11.25 2.51 -7.11
CA ASP A 148 -9.90 2.40 -6.57
C ASP A 148 -9.24 3.78 -6.37
N ILE A 149 -9.44 4.72 -7.30
CA ILE A 149 -8.99 6.11 -7.17
C ILE A 149 -9.70 6.79 -6.00
N GLY A 150 -11.03 6.66 -5.89
CA GLY A 150 -11.81 7.23 -4.81
C GLY A 150 -11.38 6.71 -3.43
N GLU A 151 -11.14 5.41 -3.32
CA GLU A 151 -10.66 4.79 -2.07
C GLU A 151 -9.27 5.29 -1.69
N PHE A 152 -8.34 5.36 -2.66
CA PHE A 152 -7.02 5.92 -2.41
C PHE A 152 -7.09 7.38 -1.94
N LEU A 153 -7.86 8.24 -2.62
CA LEU A 153 -7.96 9.65 -2.28
C LEU A 153 -8.59 9.86 -0.89
N TYR A 154 -9.58 9.04 -0.54
CA TYR A 154 -10.18 9.03 0.78
C TYR A 154 -9.19 8.63 1.87
N VAL A 155 -8.49 7.51 1.67
CA VAL A 155 -7.53 6.96 2.64
C VAL A 155 -6.28 7.83 2.81
N THR A 156 -5.87 8.53 1.75
CA THR A 156 -4.77 9.50 1.78
C THR A 156 -5.18 10.90 2.23
N GLU A 157 -6.45 11.09 2.58
CA GLU A 157 -7.00 12.35 3.08
C GLU A 157 -6.83 13.53 2.10
N ASN A 158 -6.82 13.26 0.79
CA ASN A 158 -6.64 14.29 -0.23
C ASN A 158 -7.99 14.89 -0.65
N GLU A 159 -8.58 15.71 0.22
CA GLU A 159 -9.95 16.23 0.06
C GLU A 159 -10.16 16.99 -1.25
N SER A 160 -9.18 17.78 -1.69
CA SER A 160 -9.29 18.58 -2.92
C SER A 160 -9.38 17.70 -4.18
N LEU A 161 -8.54 16.66 -4.26
CA LEU A 161 -8.60 15.70 -5.36
C LEU A 161 -9.83 14.80 -5.24
N LEU A 162 -10.25 14.44 -4.03
CA LEU A 162 -11.46 13.65 -3.80
C LEU A 162 -12.73 14.40 -4.26
N ASP A 163 -12.86 15.69 -3.95
CA ASP A 163 -13.95 16.52 -4.45
C ASP A 163 -13.95 16.61 -5.99
N THR A 164 -12.76 16.75 -6.60
CA THR A 164 -12.61 16.72 -8.06
C THR A 164 -13.05 15.38 -8.65
N HIS A 165 -12.67 14.28 -8.02
CA HIS A 165 -13.04 12.92 -8.41
C HIS A 165 -14.55 12.69 -8.33
N ILE A 166 -15.20 13.12 -7.24
CA ILE A 166 -16.65 13.05 -7.06
C ILE A 166 -17.37 13.84 -8.17
N LYS A 167 -16.92 15.08 -8.46
CA LYS A 167 -17.52 15.90 -9.53
C LYS A 167 -17.41 15.25 -10.91
N LEU A 168 -16.36 14.46 -11.13
CA LEU A 168 -16.19 13.68 -12.35
C LEU A 168 -17.19 12.51 -12.39
N GLY A 169 -17.33 11.75 -11.30
CA GLY A 169 -18.28 10.64 -11.21
C GLY A 169 -19.74 11.07 -11.34
N MET A 170 -20.12 12.21 -10.75
CA MET A 170 -21.48 12.77 -10.85
C MET A 170 -21.88 13.18 -12.28
N LYS A 171 -20.92 13.31 -13.20
CA LYS A 171 -21.15 13.61 -14.63
C LYS A 171 -21.10 12.36 -15.50
N SER A 172 -20.88 11.18 -14.91
CA SER A 172 -20.84 9.92 -15.63
C SER A 172 -22.19 9.59 -16.25
N GLN A 173 -22.17 8.76 -17.30
CA GLN A 173 -23.37 8.11 -17.84
C GLN A 173 -23.63 6.74 -17.20
N ASP A 174 -22.67 6.25 -16.41
CA ASP A 174 -22.73 4.99 -15.68
C ASP A 174 -23.36 5.22 -14.30
N GLU A 175 -24.53 4.62 -14.05
CA GLU A 175 -25.29 4.77 -12.80
C GLU A 175 -24.50 4.26 -11.59
N ASP A 176 -23.71 3.20 -11.75
CA ASP A 176 -22.92 2.62 -10.66
C ASP A 176 -21.80 3.58 -10.22
N ILE A 177 -21.21 4.31 -11.19
CA ILE A 177 -20.23 5.37 -10.89
C ILE A 177 -20.89 6.57 -10.19
N ILE A 178 -22.11 6.93 -10.57
CA ILE A 178 -22.87 8.00 -9.91
C ILE A 178 -23.20 7.62 -8.46
N GLU A 179 -23.59 6.37 -8.21
CA GLU A 179 -23.83 5.85 -6.85
C GLU A 179 -22.56 5.95 -5.99
N LEU A 180 -21.42 5.44 -6.50
CA LEU A 180 -20.14 5.55 -5.80
C LEU A 180 -19.74 7.01 -5.53
N ALA A 181 -19.99 7.93 -6.46
CA ALA A 181 -19.72 9.36 -6.27
C ALA A 181 -20.53 9.95 -5.11
N ASN A 182 -21.80 9.56 -4.98
CA ASN A 182 -22.65 9.98 -3.86
C ASN A 182 -22.16 9.40 -2.53
N ASP A 183 -21.77 8.12 -2.49
CA ASP A 183 -21.21 7.49 -1.29
C ASP A 183 -19.94 8.20 -0.81
N LEU A 184 -19.02 8.51 -1.73
CA LEU A 184 -17.80 9.26 -1.43
C LEU A 184 -18.12 10.68 -0.93
N ARG A 185 -19.13 11.34 -1.50
CA ARG A 185 -19.59 12.66 -1.06
C ARG A 185 -20.11 12.64 0.37
N VAL A 186 -20.87 11.61 0.75
CA VAL A 186 -21.34 11.43 2.12
C VAL A 186 -20.16 11.22 3.07
N LYS A 187 -19.19 10.36 2.69
CA LYS A 187 -17.98 10.13 3.50
C LYS A 187 -17.16 11.40 3.72
N LEU A 188 -17.04 12.26 2.70
CA LEU A 188 -16.30 13.53 2.81
C LEU A 188 -16.94 14.53 3.79
N GLN A 189 -18.26 14.41 4.04
CA GLN A 189 -19.01 15.32 4.92
C GLN A 189 -19.08 14.85 6.38
N GLN A 190 -18.60 13.64 6.69
CA GLN A 190 -18.60 13.11 8.05
C GLN A 190 -17.35 13.61 8.81
N PRO A 191 -17.50 14.11 10.05
CA PRO A 191 -16.34 14.41 10.89
C PRO A 191 -15.57 13.11 11.19
N LYS A 192 -14.24 13.15 11.02
CA LYS A 192 -13.33 12.03 11.35
C LYS A 192 -13.12 11.89 12.85
#